data_AF-A0A967GAC1-F1
#
_entry.id   AF-A0A967GAC1-F1
#
_cell.length_a   1.000
_cell.length_b   1.000
_cell.length_c   1.000
_cell.angle_alpha   90.00
_cell.angle_beta   90.00
_cell.angle_gamma   90.00
#
_symmetry.space_group_name_H-M   'P 1'
#
loop_
_entity.id
_entity.type
_entity.pdbx_description
1 polymer ?
#
loop_
_entity_poly.entity_id
_entity_poly.type
_entity_poly.pdbx_seq_one_letter_code
_entity_poly.pdbx_strand_id
1 'polypeptide(L)'
;IAPSTPYDAKGLLNAAIRDDNPVMFLEHKMLYLGATGPVPEGDYAIPIGKADIKRAGSDVTVVATQGMVSKALGAAQALERDGISCEVIDPRT
;
A
#
# COMPACT_ATOMS: atom_id res chain seq x y z
N ILE A 1 5.34 6.72 7.81
CA ILE A 1 5.03 5.41 7.16
C ILE A 1 3.55 5.11 7.32
N ALA A 2 2.89 4.69 6.25
CA ALA A 2 1.44 4.50 6.20
C ALA A 2 1.08 3.26 5.34
N PRO A 3 1.10 2.05 5.91
CA PRO A 3 0.84 0.81 5.15
C PRO A 3 -0.62 0.71 4.68
N SER A 4 -0.83 0.05 3.54
CA SER A 4 -2.17 -0.22 2.98
C SER A 4 -2.61 -1.68 3.03
N THR A 5 -1.68 -2.62 3.24
CA THR A 5 -1.94 -4.06 3.31
C THR A 5 -1.30 -4.70 4.55
N PRO A 6 -1.76 -5.88 5.00
CA PRO A 6 -1.11 -6.62 6.09
C PRO A 6 0.37 -6.96 5.81
N TYR A 7 0.72 -7.26 4.54
CA TYR A 7 2.10 -7.48 4.12
C TYR A 7 2.96 -6.23 4.29
N ASP A 8 2.47 -5.09 3.79
CA ASP A 8 3.15 -3.80 3.95
C ASP A 8 3.28 -3.43 5.44
N ALA A 9 2.25 -3.67 6.24
CA ALA A 9 2.25 -3.36 7.67
C ALA A 9 3.37 -4.10 8.41
N LYS A 10 3.48 -5.42 8.27
CA LYS A 10 4.55 -6.20 8.92
C LYS A 10 5.93 -5.76 8.41
N GLY A 11 6.12 -5.72 7.10
CA GLY A 11 7.44 -5.44 6.52
C GLY A 11 7.94 -4.03 6.82
N LEU A 12 7.06 -3.02 6.77
CA LEU A 12 7.42 -1.64 7.05
C LEU A 12 7.54 -1.36 8.55
N LEU A 13 6.77 -2.04 9.40
CA LEU A 13 6.92 -1.91 10.86
C LEU A 13 8.26 -2.51 11.31
N ASN A 14 8.63 -3.67 10.77
CA ASN A 14 9.96 -4.25 11.01
C ASN A 14 11.08 -3.32 10.55
N ALA A 15 10.94 -2.67 9.40
CA ALA A 15 11.89 -1.66 8.93
C ALA A 15 11.94 -0.43 9.86
N ALA A 16 10.78 0.07 10.30
CA ALA A 16 10.68 1.21 11.21
C ALA A 16 11.34 0.97 12.56
N ILE A 17 11.16 -0.23 13.14
CA ILE A 17 11.78 -0.63 14.41
C ILE A 17 13.32 -0.68 14.30
N ARG A 18 13.84 -0.99 13.12
CA ARG A 18 15.28 -1.14 12.84
C ARG A 18 15.95 0.15 12.37
N ASP A 19 15.17 1.18 12.07
CA ASP A 19 15.69 2.44 11.55
C ASP A 19 16.37 3.24 12.67
N ASP A 20 17.52 3.85 12.39
CA ASP A 20 18.27 4.66 13.35
C ASP A 20 17.61 6.03 13.61
N ASN A 21 16.53 6.37 12.89
CA ASN A 21 15.79 7.61 13.02
C ASN A 21 14.45 7.39 13.75
N PRO A 22 13.89 8.45 14.39
CA PRO A 22 12.52 8.38 14.87
C PRO A 22 11.52 8.24 13.72
N VAL A 23 10.69 7.18 13.76
CA VAL A 23 9.68 6.89 12.73
C VAL A 23 8.27 7.00 13.27
N MET A 24 7.42 7.77 12.58
CA MET A 24 5.97 7.73 12.78
C MET A 24 5.31 6.67 11.90
N PHE A 25 4.61 5.72 12.52
CA PHE A 25 3.89 4.65 11.86
C PHE A 25 2.38 4.81 12.03
N LEU A 26 1.65 4.99 10.93
CA LEU A 26 0.23 5.35 10.92
C LEU A 26 -0.63 4.18 10.46
N GLU A 27 -1.30 3.52 11.40
CA GLU A 27 -2.18 2.39 11.16
C GLU A 27 -3.63 2.84 10.96
N HIS A 28 -4.12 2.75 9.73
CA HIS A 28 -5.49 3.17 9.41
C HIS A 28 -6.51 2.21 10.05
N LYS A 29 -7.19 2.64 11.11
CA LYS A 29 -8.11 1.82 11.93
C LYS A 29 -9.08 0.94 11.13
N MET A 30 -9.67 1.44 10.04
CA MET A 30 -10.62 0.65 9.25
C MET A 30 -10.00 -0.57 8.57
N LEU A 31 -8.69 -0.57 8.30
CA LEU A 31 -8.01 -1.72 7.70
C LEU A 31 -7.96 -2.92 8.66
N TYR A 32 -7.92 -2.67 9.98
CA TYR A 32 -8.01 -3.73 10.98
C TYR A 32 -9.34 -4.50 10.94
N LEU A 33 -10.42 -3.88 10.45
CA LEU A 33 -11.76 -4.49 10.47
C LEU A 33 -12.07 -5.35 9.25
N GLY A 34 -11.32 -5.21 8.15
CA GLY A 34 -11.72 -5.84 6.89
C GLY A 34 -10.64 -6.06 5.85
N ALA A 35 -9.40 -5.61 6.07
CA ALA A 35 -8.30 -5.91 5.16
C ALA A 35 -7.56 -7.16 5.64
N THR A 36 -7.66 -8.23 4.86
CA THR A 36 -6.89 -9.47 5.05
C THR A 36 -6.04 -9.75 3.81
N GLY A 37 -4.97 -10.53 3.99
CA GLY A 37 -4.06 -10.86 2.91
C GLY A 37 -2.94 -11.77 3.40
N PRO A 38 -2.19 -12.41 2.48
CA PRO A 38 -1.08 -13.27 2.86
C PRO A 38 0.02 -12.48 3.55
N VAL A 39 0.50 -13.00 4.66
CA VAL A 39 1.64 -12.45 5.40
C VAL A 39 2.64 -13.59 5.59
N PRO A 40 3.82 -13.55 4.94
CA PRO A 40 4.82 -14.60 5.10
C PRO A 40 5.19 -14.78 6.57
N GLU A 41 5.33 -16.04 7.00
CA GLU A 41 5.97 -16.36 8.27
C GLU A 41 7.47 -16.01 8.21
N GLY A 42 8.11 -15.92 9.38
CA GLY A 42 9.50 -15.51 9.48
C GLY A 42 9.73 -14.01 9.34
N ASP A 43 10.99 -13.61 9.32
CA ASP A 43 11.38 -12.20 9.36
C ASP A 43 11.59 -11.61 7.96
N TYR A 44 11.06 -10.40 7.75
CA TYR A 44 11.33 -9.62 6.55
C TYR A 44 11.12 -8.12 6.83
N ALA A 45 11.77 -7.29 6.03
CA ALA A 45 11.63 -5.84 6.07
C ALA A 45 11.42 -5.30 4.66
N ILE A 46 10.59 -4.26 4.53
CA ILE A 46 10.37 -3.54 3.27
C ILE A 46 11.15 -2.23 3.34
N PRO A 47 11.89 -1.84 2.29
CA PRO A 47 12.61 -0.58 2.27
C PRO A 47 11.68 0.63 2.48
N ILE A 48 12.04 1.48 3.44
CA ILE A 48 11.41 2.80 3.64
C ILE A 48 11.78 3.71 2.45
N GLY A 49 10.87 4.56 2.00
CA GLY A 49 11.07 5.47 0.87
C GLY A 49 10.81 4.82 -0.49
N LYS A 50 10.28 3.59 -0.53
CA LYS A 50 10.01 2.87 -1.78
C LYS A 50 8.51 2.70 -1.98
N ALA A 51 7.97 3.28 -3.05
CA ALA A 51 6.58 3.06 -3.46
C ALA A 51 6.36 1.63 -3.99
N ASP A 52 5.09 1.23 -4.09
CA ASP A 52 4.63 -0.02 -4.70
C ASP A 52 3.61 0.28 -5.81
N ILE A 53 3.82 -0.31 -6.99
CA ILE A 53 2.86 -0.21 -8.10
C ILE A 53 1.85 -1.34 -7.88
N LYS A 54 0.69 -0.99 -7.33
CA LYS A 54 -0.37 -1.95 -7.00
C LYS A 54 -1.11 -2.45 -8.23
N ARG A 55 -1.18 -1.64 -9.28
CA ARG A 55 -1.72 -1.98 -10.61
C ARG A 55 -1.00 -1.15 -11.65
N ALA A 56 -0.45 -1.77 -12.70
CA ALA A 56 0.13 -1.05 -13.83
C ALA A 56 -0.97 -0.45 -14.73
N GLY A 57 -0.69 0.68 -15.38
CA GLY A 57 -1.58 1.33 -16.33
C GLY A 57 -0.83 2.29 -17.24
N SER A 58 -1.53 2.91 -18.19
CA SER A 58 -0.90 3.71 -19.27
C SER A 58 -1.53 5.08 -19.50
N ASP A 59 -2.78 5.29 -19.08
CA ASP A 59 -3.55 6.47 -19.49
C ASP A 59 -3.62 7.52 -18.37
N VAL A 60 -3.60 7.06 -17.11
CA VAL A 60 -3.61 7.91 -15.92
C VAL A 60 -2.95 7.18 -14.75
N THR A 61 -2.28 7.93 -13.87
CA THR A 61 -1.73 7.42 -12.61
C THR A 61 -2.50 8.00 -11.43
N VAL A 62 -2.99 7.12 -10.56
CA VAL A 62 -3.63 7.43 -9.28
C VAL A 62 -2.69 7.05 -8.14
N VAL A 63 -2.32 8.05 -7.35
CA VAL A 63 -1.54 7.85 -6.12
C VAL A 63 -2.50 7.81 -4.93
N ALA A 64 -2.46 6.73 -4.16
CA ALA A 64 -3.33 6.54 -3.00
C ALA A 64 -2.56 5.96 -1.82
N THR A 65 -3.01 6.25 -0.59
CA THR A 65 -2.36 5.78 0.65
C THR A 65 -3.37 5.06 1.54
N GLN A 66 -2.88 4.13 2.37
CA GLN A 66 -3.69 3.42 3.37
C GLN A 66 -5.00 2.85 2.77
N GLY A 67 -6.14 3.08 3.43
CA GLY A 67 -7.44 2.58 2.99
C GLY A 67 -7.90 3.09 1.62
N MET A 68 -7.33 4.19 1.11
CA MET A 68 -7.68 4.69 -0.22
C MET A 68 -7.06 3.84 -1.33
N VAL A 69 -6.00 3.06 -1.07
CA VAL A 69 -5.43 2.15 -2.06
C VAL A 69 -6.47 1.14 -2.54
N SER A 70 -7.23 0.54 -1.62
CA SER A 70 -8.32 -0.38 -1.99
C SER A 70 -9.42 0.31 -2.79
N LYS A 71 -9.74 1.58 -2.46
CA LYS A 71 -10.73 2.37 -3.22
C LYS A 71 -10.22 2.71 -4.63
N ALA A 72 -8.95 3.08 -4.76
CA ALA A 72 -8.31 3.38 -6.04
C ALA A 72 -8.26 2.15 -6.94
N LEU A 73 -7.95 0.97 -6.40
CA LEU A 73 -8.00 -0.29 -7.15
C LEU A 73 -9.41 -0.60 -7.66
N GLY A 74 -10.45 -0.40 -6.83
CA GLY A 74 -11.83 -0.55 -7.26
C GLY A 74 -12.25 0.44 -8.34
N ALA A 75 -11.80 1.70 -8.24
CA ALA A 75 -12.03 2.72 -9.27
C ALA A 75 -11.30 2.39 -10.58
N ALA A 76 -10.05 1.93 -10.51
CA ALA A 76 -9.28 1.50 -11.68
C ALA A 76 -10.00 0.35 -12.41
N GLN A 77 -10.56 -0.62 -11.67
CA GLN A 77 -11.36 -1.70 -12.26
C GLN A 77 -12.66 -1.20 -12.90
N ALA A 78 -13.28 -0.15 -12.36
CA ALA A 78 -14.45 0.46 -12.99
C ALA A 78 -14.07 1.18 -14.30
N LEU A 79 -12.97 1.93 -14.30
CA LEU A 79 -12.45 2.66 -15.45
C LEU A 79 -12.03 1.75 -16.62
N GLU A 80 -11.61 0.51 -16.35
CA GLU A 80 -11.34 -0.48 -17.40
C GLU A 80 -12.56 -0.69 -18.32
N ARG A 81 -13.79 -0.58 -17.79
CA ARG A 81 -15.02 -0.75 -18.57
C ARG A 81 -15.24 0.38 -19.58
N ASP A 82 -14.67 1.55 -19.29
CA ASP A 82 -14.68 2.72 -20.15
C ASP A 82 -13.44 2.76 -21.07
N GLY A 83 -12.62 1.70 -21.05
CA GLY A 83 -11.40 1.61 -21.85
C GLY A 83 -10.22 2.42 -21.31
N ILE A 84 -10.27 2.85 -20.05
CA ILE A 84 -9.21 3.67 -19.42
C ILE A 84 -8.29 2.79 -18.57
N SER A 85 -7.01 2.76 -18.92
CA SER A 85 -5.95 2.03 -18.24
C SER A 85 -5.32 2.85 -17.10
N CYS A 86 -5.77 2.61 -15.87
CA CYS A 86 -5.41 3.39 -14.68
C CYS A 86 -4.31 2.74 -13.82
N GLU A 87 -3.12 3.32 -13.78
CA GLU A 87 -2.05 2.91 -12.86
C GLU A 87 -2.40 3.30 -11.42
N VAL A 88 -2.17 2.41 -10.46
CA VAL A 88 -2.37 2.69 -9.03
C VAL A 88 -1.05 2.50 -8.30
N ILE A 89 -0.59 3.58 -7.66
CA ILE A 89 0.65 3.62 -6.87
C ILE A 89 0.31 3.85 -5.39
N ASP A 90 0.89 3.03 -4.53
CA ASP A 90 0.95 3.25 -3.09
C ASP A 90 2.35 3.76 -2.71
N PRO A 91 2.50 5.02 -2.29
CA PRO A 91 3.78 5.57 -1.85
C PRO A 91 4.37 4.85 -0.64
N ARG A 92 3.52 4.33 0.26
CA ARG A 92 3.84 3.72 1.57
C ARG A 92 4.53 4.63 2.59
N THR A 93 5.40 5.55 2.17
CA THR A 93 6.29 6.35 3.02
C THR A 93 6.59 7.70 2.40
#